data_AF-A0A221K435-F1
#
_entry.id   AF-A0A221K435-F1
#
_cell.length_a   1.000
_cell.length_b   1.000
_cell.length_c   1.000
_cell.angle_alpha   90.00
_cell.angle_beta   90.00
_cell.angle_gamma   90.00
#
_symmetry.space_group_name_H-M   'P 1'
#
loop_
_entity.id
_entity.type
_entity.pdbx_description
1 polymer ?
#
loop_
_entity_poly.entity_id
_entity_poly.type
_entity_poly.pdbx_seq_one_letter_code
_entity_poly.pdbx_strand_id
1 'polypeptide(L)'
;MSEVTIIGVNLAKRVFQLHGARSDGSVAFRKKLLRGQLLAFVAQQPKGPIAMETCATTHGWARAFEGAGYGVRLIPPIYVKPFVRRQKNDVANAEAIVEAAFRPTMRFVAVKTEDQQARAMLFHTRQMFVAPHPDDQRFAWPPRRTRIDRRPGACSSQDNRR
;
A
#
# COMPACT_ATOMS: atom_id res chain seq x y z
N MET A 1 -2.22 -26.78 -21.28
CA MET A 1 -3.07 -25.59 -21.09
C MET A 1 -2.44 -24.73 -20.02
N SER A 2 -1.67 -23.72 -20.43
CA SER A 2 -0.79 -22.91 -19.57
C SER A 2 -1.29 -21.45 -19.52
N GLU A 3 -2.54 -21.29 -19.11
CA GLU A 3 -3.25 -20.01 -19.14
C GLU A 3 -2.83 -19.07 -18.00
N VAL A 4 -2.80 -17.77 -18.29
CA VAL A 4 -2.51 -16.73 -17.29
C VAL A 4 -3.73 -16.59 -16.38
N THR A 5 -3.53 -16.75 -15.08
CA THR A 5 -4.62 -16.73 -14.08
C THR A 5 -4.72 -15.40 -13.34
N ILE A 6 -3.62 -14.68 -13.20
CA ILE A 6 -3.57 -13.37 -12.54
C ILE A 6 -2.48 -12.52 -13.19
N ILE A 7 -2.73 -11.22 -13.26
CA ILE A 7 -1.75 -10.24 -13.74
C ILE A 7 -1.46 -9.24 -12.63
N GLY A 8 -0.22 -9.18 -12.17
CA GLY A 8 0.27 -8.10 -11.32
C GLY A 8 0.76 -6.94 -12.16
N VAL A 9 0.39 -5.72 -11.79
CA VAL A 9 0.84 -4.49 -12.46
C VAL A 9 1.49 -3.58 -11.44
N ASN A 10 2.79 -3.34 -11.62
CA ASN A 10 3.50 -2.28 -10.93
C ASN A 10 3.37 -0.97 -11.72
N LEU A 11 2.64 -0.01 -11.16
CA LEU A 11 2.36 1.28 -11.78
C LEU A 11 3.50 2.28 -11.50
N ALA A 12 3.94 3.01 -12.53
CA ALA A 12 4.86 4.14 -12.42
C ALA A 12 4.36 5.33 -13.23
N LYS A 13 5.18 6.36 -13.44
CA LYS A 13 4.70 7.56 -14.16
C LYS A 13 4.48 7.32 -15.66
N ARG A 14 5.37 6.54 -16.30
CA ARG A 14 5.42 6.38 -17.77
C ARG A 14 5.49 4.94 -18.24
N VAL A 15 6.11 4.09 -17.42
CA VAL A 15 6.44 2.70 -17.74
C VAL A 15 5.84 1.82 -16.67
N PHE A 16 5.16 0.75 -17.06
CA PHE A 16 4.59 -0.23 -16.17
C PHE A 16 5.30 -1.56 -16.33
N GLN A 17 5.42 -2.31 -15.23
CA GLN A 17 5.88 -3.69 -15.27
C GLN A 17 4.71 -4.61 -14.96
N LEU A 18 4.48 -5.56 -15.86
CA LEU A 18 3.46 -6.57 -15.73
C LEU A 18 4.11 -7.91 -15.43
N HIS A 19 3.47 -8.67 -14.56
CA HIS A 19 3.80 -10.04 -14.23
C HIS A 19 2.54 -10.89 -14.38
N GLY A 20 2.50 -11.74 -15.41
CA GLY A 20 1.44 -12.73 -15.55
C GLY A 20 1.86 -14.03 -14.88
N ALA A 21 1.01 -14.60 -14.03
CA ALA A 21 1.26 -15.88 -13.35
C ALA A 21 0.13 -16.89 -13.57
N ARG A 22 0.51 -18.17 -13.53
CA ARG A 22 -0.41 -19.31 -13.58
C ARG A 22 -0.92 -19.65 -12.17
N SER A 23 -1.85 -20.60 -12.08
CA SER A 23 -2.51 -20.97 -10.82
C SER A 23 -1.56 -21.47 -9.74
N ASP A 24 -0.41 -22.03 -10.14
CA ASP A 24 0.66 -22.51 -9.26
C ASP A 24 1.65 -21.42 -8.84
N GLY A 25 1.41 -20.16 -9.26
CA GLY A 25 2.33 -19.04 -9.06
C GLY A 25 3.49 -19.00 -10.05
N SER A 26 3.61 -19.96 -10.98
CA SER A 26 4.67 -19.95 -11.98
C SER A 26 4.50 -18.79 -12.96
N VAL A 27 5.62 -18.24 -13.39
CA VAL A 27 5.66 -17.09 -14.30
C VAL A 27 5.17 -17.51 -15.69
N ALA A 28 4.11 -16.87 -16.17
CA ALA A 28 3.66 -17.00 -17.55
C ALA A 28 4.35 -15.98 -18.45
N PHE A 29 4.45 -14.72 -18.00
CA PHE A 29 5.20 -13.69 -18.70
C PHE A 29 5.63 -12.56 -17.77
N ARG A 30 6.65 -11.80 -18.20
CA ARG A 30 7.02 -10.51 -17.64
C ARG A 30 7.11 -9.50 -18.78
N LYS A 31 6.45 -8.35 -18.66
CA LYS A 31 6.40 -7.37 -19.74
C LYS A 31 6.49 -5.93 -19.25
N LYS A 32 7.38 -5.16 -19.88
CA LYS A 32 7.50 -3.72 -19.70
C LYS A 32 6.62 -3.03 -20.74
N LEU A 33 5.72 -2.16 -20.32
CA LEU A 33 4.78 -1.46 -21.21
C LEU A 33 4.82 0.05 -20.97
N LEU A 34 4.58 0.82 -22.03
CA LEU A 34 4.28 2.24 -21.88
C LEU A 34 2.84 2.44 -21.42
N ARG A 35 2.58 3.59 -20.80
CA ARG A 35 1.25 3.95 -20.30
C ARG A 35 0.11 3.74 -21.31
N GLY A 36 0.30 4.18 -22.54
CA GLY A 36 -0.73 4.07 -23.60
C GLY A 36 -0.97 2.65 -24.11
N GLN A 37 -0.05 1.71 -23.84
CA GLN A 37 -0.15 0.33 -24.31
C GLN A 37 -0.84 -0.60 -23.31
N LEU A 38 -1.04 -0.15 -22.06
CA LEU A 38 -1.48 -1.00 -20.96
C LEU A 38 -2.84 -1.64 -21.21
N LEU A 39 -3.86 -0.83 -21.49
CA LEU A 39 -5.23 -1.33 -21.69
C LEU A 39 -5.33 -2.26 -22.90
N ALA A 40 -4.71 -1.87 -24.01
CA ALA A 40 -4.71 -2.67 -25.24
C ALA A 40 -4.04 -4.03 -25.02
N PHE A 41 -2.94 -4.08 -24.27
CA PHE A 41 -2.28 -5.34 -23.94
C PHE A 41 -3.11 -6.21 -23.01
N VAL A 42 -3.66 -5.63 -21.94
CA VAL A 42 -4.48 -6.35 -20.96
C VAL A 42 -5.73 -6.91 -21.61
N ALA A 43 -6.38 -6.18 -22.52
CA ALA A 43 -7.56 -6.63 -23.26
C ALA A 43 -7.33 -7.90 -24.09
N GLN A 44 -6.09 -8.20 -24.46
CA GLN A 44 -5.71 -9.43 -25.18
C GLN A 44 -5.47 -10.62 -24.24
N GLN A 45 -5.48 -10.41 -22.92
CA GLN A 45 -5.26 -11.46 -21.94
C GLN A 45 -6.59 -12.08 -21.51
N PRO A 46 -6.58 -13.36 -21.08
CA PRO A 46 -7.73 -14.02 -20.49
C PRO A 46 -8.37 -13.17 -19.38
N LYS A 47 -9.70 -13.27 -19.25
CA LYS A 47 -10.42 -12.59 -18.16
C LYS A 47 -10.01 -13.21 -16.83
N GLY A 48 -9.41 -12.38 -15.97
CA GLY A 48 -8.91 -12.79 -14.67
C GLY A 48 -8.64 -11.59 -13.77
N PRO A 49 -8.29 -11.83 -12.50
CA PRO A 49 -7.92 -10.76 -11.57
C PRO A 49 -6.68 -10.00 -12.02
N ILE A 50 -6.72 -8.68 -11.86
CA ILE A 50 -5.58 -7.78 -11.99
C ILE A 50 -5.22 -7.27 -10.59
N ALA A 51 -4.01 -7.58 -10.15
CA ALA A 51 -3.49 -7.12 -8.86
C ALA A 51 -2.60 -5.88 -9.03
N MET A 52 -2.79 -4.89 -8.16
CA MET A 52 -1.99 -3.66 -8.15
C MET A 52 -1.71 -3.21 -6.72
N GLU A 53 -0.52 -2.64 -6.51
CA GLU A 53 -0.23 -1.91 -5.27
C GLU A 53 -1.01 -0.58 -5.24
N THR A 54 -1.55 -0.20 -4.09
CA THR A 54 -2.25 1.10 -3.95
C THR A 54 -1.26 2.26 -3.97
N CYS A 55 -1.43 3.15 -4.94
CA CYS A 55 -0.74 4.42 -5.06
C CYS A 55 -1.73 5.50 -5.53
N ALA A 56 -1.26 6.74 -5.71
CA ALA A 56 -2.10 7.88 -6.08
C ALA A 56 -2.89 7.67 -7.39
N THR A 57 -2.37 6.89 -8.33
CA THR A 57 -3.00 6.67 -9.64
C THR A 57 -3.76 5.34 -9.74
N THR A 58 -3.62 4.45 -8.75
CA THR A 58 -4.15 3.08 -8.83
C THR A 58 -5.66 3.03 -8.99
N HIS A 59 -6.42 3.91 -8.31
CA HIS A 59 -7.87 3.91 -8.42
C HIS A 59 -8.38 4.24 -9.83
N GLY A 60 -7.72 5.15 -10.55
CA GLY A 60 -8.08 5.47 -11.94
C GLY A 60 -7.84 4.29 -12.87
N TRP A 61 -6.71 3.59 -12.71
CA TRP A 61 -6.44 2.36 -13.47
C TRP A 61 -7.38 1.23 -13.12
N ALA A 62 -7.73 1.08 -11.84
CA ALA A 62 -8.68 0.07 -11.38
C ALA A 62 -10.04 0.24 -12.07
N ARG A 63 -10.58 1.46 -12.09
CA ARG A 63 -11.84 1.76 -12.81
C ARG A 63 -11.74 1.47 -14.30
N ALA A 64 -10.61 1.80 -14.94
CA ALA A 64 -10.40 1.51 -16.35
C ALA A 64 -10.37 -0.01 -16.64
N PHE A 65 -9.78 -0.80 -15.75
CA PHE A 65 -9.77 -2.26 -15.86
C PHE A 65 -11.13 -2.89 -15.57
N GLU A 66 -11.85 -2.41 -14.55
CA GLU A 66 -13.21 -2.83 -14.24
C GLU A 66 -14.17 -2.52 -15.40
N GLY A 67 -14.06 -1.34 -16.01
CA GLY A 67 -14.82 -0.98 -17.22
C GLY A 67 -14.49 -1.85 -18.44
N ALA A 68 -13.29 -2.43 -18.49
CA ALA A 68 -12.90 -3.43 -19.49
C ALA A 68 -13.29 -4.87 -19.09
N GLY A 69 -14.01 -5.06 -17.99
CA GLY A 69 -14.52 -6.35 -17.52
C GLY A 69 -13.51 -7.21 -16.75
N TYR A 70 -12.47 -6.61 -16.16
CA TYR A 70 -11.52 -7.31 -15.29
C TYR A 70 -11.85 -7.10 -13.82
N GLY A 71 -11.72 -8.16 -13.02
CA GLY A 71 -11.74 -8.00 -11.56
C GLY A 71 -10.44 -7.38 -11.07
N VAL A 72 -10.50 -6.40 -10.16
CA VAL A 72 -9.32 -5.70 -9.67
C VAL A 72 -9.08 -5.97 -8.19
N ARG A 73 -7.82 -6.23 -7.82
CA ARG A 73 -7.34 -6.47 -6.46
C ARG A 73 -6.32 -5.43 -6.08
N LEU A 74 -6.72 -4.46 -5.24
CA LEU A 74 -5.81 -3.41 -4.78
C LEU A 74 -5.16 -3.81 -3.44
N ILE A 75 -3.84 -3.84 -3.40
CA ILE A 75 -3.08 -4.29 -2.23
C ILE A 75 -2.34 -3.10 -1.60
N PRO A 76 -2.52 -2.83 -0.31
CA PRO A 76 -1.71 -1.84 0.41
C PRO A 76 -0.20 -2.12 0.30
N PRO A 77 0.66 -1.10 0.07
CA PRO A 77 2.12 -1.23 0.04
C PRO A 77 2.73 -2.01 1.20
N ILE A 78 2.16 -1.84 2.40
CA ILE A 78 2.62 -2.53 3.61
C ILE A 78 2.50 -4.06 3.49
N TYR A 79 1.53 -4.56 2.72
CA TYR A 79 1.33 -5.99 2.48
C TYR A 79 2.10 -6.50 1.26
N VAL A 80 2.53 -5.63 0.33
CA VAL A 80 3.38 -6.02 -0.80
C VAL A 80 4.85 -6.12 -0.37
N LYS A 81 5.31 -5.20 0.49
CA LYS A 81 6.71 -5.08 0.93
C LYS A 81 7.36 -6.40 1.38
N PRO A 82 6.71 -7.29 2.17
CA PRO A 82 7.31 -8.55 2.59
C PRO A 82 7.64 -9.53 1.46
N PHE A 83 7.00 -9.39 0.29
CA PHE A 83 7.18 -10.29 -0.85
C PHE A 83 8.26 -9.81 -1.84
N VAL A 84 8.83 -8.61 -1.66
CA VAL A 84 9.89 -8.08 -2.52
C VAL A 84 11.23 -8.75 -2.20
N ARG A 85 11.78 -9.52 -3.14
CA ARG A 85 13.04 -10.27 -2.95
C ARG A 85 14.27 -9.37 -3.11
N ARG A 86 15.15 -9.34 -2.08
CA ARG A 86 16.50 -8.71 -2.02
C ARG A 86 16.57 -7.24 -2.46
N GLN A 87 16.45 -6.96 -3.76
CA GLN A 87 16.61 -5.62 -4.34
C GLN A 87 15.29 -5.09 -4.89
N LYS A 88 14.92 -3.88 -4.47
CA LYS A 88 13.75 -3.20 -4.99
C LYS A 88 14.00 -2.80 -6.46
N ASN A 89 13.29 -3.45 -7.37
CA ASN A 89 13.17 -3.03 -8.75
C ASN A 89 11.72 -3.24 -9.22
N ASP A 90 11.37 -2.64 -10.34
CA ASP A 90 9.97 -2.62 -10.79
C ASP A 90 9.44 -4.01 -11.18
N VAL A 91 10.32 -4.90 -11.65
CA VAL A 91 9.97 -6.29 -12.03
C VAL A 91 9.70 -7.13 -10.79
N ALA A 92 10.57 -7.02 -9.78
CA ALA A 92 10.41 -7.67 -8.48
C ALA A 92 9.19 -7.15 -7.74
N ASN A 93 8.84 -5.87 -7.88
CA ASN A 93 7.59 -5.34 -7.30
C ASN A 93 6.36 -5.94 -7.99
N ALA A 94 6.36 -6.07 -9.32
CA ALA A 94 5.25 -6.70 -10.05
C ALA A 94 5.05 -8.18 -9.64
N GLU A 95 6.14 -8.92 -9.44
CA GLU A 95 6.11 -10.29 -8.91
C GLU A 95 5.59 -10.34 -7.47
N ALA A 96 6.09 -9.46 -6.59
CA ALA A 96 5.65 -9.36 -5.20
C ALA A 96 4.14 -9.05 -5.07
N ILE A 97 3.59 -8.22 -5.97
CA ILE A 97 2.16 -7.93 -6.02
C ILE A 97 1.35 -9.21 -6.32
N VAL A 98 1.82 -10.04 -7.26
CA VAL A 98 1.17 -11.31 -7.59
C VAL A 98 1.23 -12.29 -6.43
N GLU A 99 2.41 -12.46 -5.84
CA GLU A 99 2.61 -13.32 -4.66
C GLU A 99 1.70 -12.92 -3.50
N ALA A 100 1.61 -11.62 -3.22
CA ALA A 100 0.70 -11.07 -2.23
C ALA A 100 -0.76 -11.40 -2.59
N ALA A 101 -1.16 -11.22 -3.85
CA ALA A 101 -2.52 -11.48 -4.31
C ALA A 101 -2.96 -12.95 -4.24
N PHE A 102 -2.01 -13.89 -4.26
CA PHE A 102 -2.28 -15.32 -4.08
C PHE A 102 -2.51 -15.73 -2.62
N ARG A 103 -2.11 -14.91 -1.64
CA ARG A 103 -2.31 -15.27 -0.24
C ARG A 103 -3.81 -15.29 0.10
N PRO A 104 -4.34 -16.40 0.65
CA PRO A 104 -5.77 -16.52 0.94
C PRO A 104 -6.25 -15.54 2.01
N THR A 105 -5.36 -15.11 2.90
CA THR A 105 -5.63 -14.14 3.95
C THR A 105 -5.39 -12.68 3.52
N MET A 106 -5.14 -12.43 2.23
CA MET A 106 -4.83 -11.09 1.74
C MET A 106 -6.05 -10.17 1.85
N ARG A 107 -5.81 -8.92 2.28
CA ARG A 107 -6.83 -7.88 2.38
C ARG A 107 -6.69 -6.91 1.22
N PHE A 108 -7.80 -6.68 0.52
CA PHE A 108 -7.84 -5.76 -0.61
C PHE A 108 -8.53 -4.45 -0.24
N VAL A 109 -8.09 -3.37 -0.89
CA VAL A 109 -8.71 -2.05 -0.80
C VAL A 109 -9.80 -1.95 -1.87
N ALA A 110 -10.97 -1.45 -1.47
CA ALA A 110 -12.05 -1.20 -2.42
C ALA A 110 -11.65 -0.12 -3.45
N VAL A 111 -12.06 -0.31 -4.70
CA VAL A 111 -11.89 0.71 -5.74
C VAL A 111 -12.80 1.88 -5.43
N LYS A 112 -12.21 3.07 -5.31
CA LYS A 112 -12.96 4.31 -5.06
C LYS A 112 -13.56 4.83 -6.36
N THR A 113 -14.78 5.34 -6.28
CA THR A 113 -15.35 6.17 -7.35
C THR A 113 -14.58 7.49 -7.46
N GLU A 114 -14.81 8.24 -8.55
CA GLU A 114 -14.20 9.56 -8.75
C GLU A 114 -14.58 10.51 -7.61
N ASP A 115 -15.86 10.57 -7.24
CA ASP A 115 -16.34 11.41 -6.13
C ASP A 115 -15.77 10.99 -4.77
N GLN A 116 -15.62 9.68 -4.53
CA GLN A 116 -14.98 9.20 -3.30
C GLN A 116 -13.51 9.58 -3.24
N GLN A 117 -12.80 9.48 -4.37
CA GLN A 117 -11.40 9.87 -4.49
C GLN A 117 -11.24 11.40 -4.33
N ALA A 118 -12.12 12.20 -4.94
CA ALA A 118 -12.13 13.65 -4.81
C ALA A 118 -12.41 14.10 -3.37
N ARG A 119 -13.42 13.52 -2.70
CA ARG A 119 -13.72 13.80 -1.29
C ARG A 119 -12.56 13.43 -0.37
N ALA A 120 -11.90 12.30 -0.60
CA ALA A 120 -10.72 11.91 0.16
C ALA A 120 -9.58 12.93 -0.02
N MET A 121 -9.39 13.46 -1.23
CA MET A 121 -8.41 14.51 -1.47
C MET A 121 -8.76 15.82 -0.75
N LEU A 122 -10.01 16.27 -0.81
CA LEU A 122 -10.47 17.47 -0.08
C LEU A 122 -10.23 17.35 1.42
N PHE A 123 -10.57 16.19 2.00
CA PHE A 123 -10.36 15.94 3.41
C PHE A 123 -8.87 15.94 3.78
N HIS A 124 -8.03 15.28 2.97
CA HIS A 124 -6.58 15.26 3.20
C HIS A 124 -5.97 16.66 3.10
N THR A 125 -6.36 17.45 2.09
CA THR A 125 -5.94 18.84 1.94
C THR A 125 -6.36 19.68 3.14
N ARG A 126 -7.63 19.57 3.58
CA ARG A 126 -8.09 20.25 4.80
C ARG A 126 -7.28 19.85 6.02
N GLN A 127 -6.98 18.55 6.20
CA GLN A 127 -6.15 18.10 7.31
C GLN A 127 -4.75 18.73 7.28
N MET A 128 -4.13 18.88 6.11
CA MET A 128 -2.82 19.54 6.00
C MET A 128 -2.85 21.02 6.41
N PHE A 129 -3.98 21.71 6.25
CA PHE A 129 -4.14 23.13 6.64
C PHE A 129 -4.66 23.33 8.06
N VAL A 130 -5.43 22.37 8.61
CA VAL A 130 -6.08 22.49 9.93
C VAL A 130 -5.27 21.79 11.04
N ALA A 131 -4.52 20.73 10.71
CA ALA A 131 -3.67 20.10 11.70
C ALA A 131 -2.52 21.05 12.08
N PRO A 132 -2.19 21.19 13.37
CA PRO A 132 -1.01 21.94 13.80
C PRO A 132 0.22 21.41 13.05
N HIS A 133 1.03 22.33 12.51
CA HIS A 133 2.32 21.93 11.94
C HIS A 133 3.11 21.26 13.07
N PRO A 134 3.83 20.14 12.83
CA PRO A 134 4.61 19.47 13.86
C PRO A 134 5.65 20.38 14.53
N ASP A 135 6.05 21.47 13.86
CA ASP A 135 6.96 22.51 14.38
C ASP A 135 6.24 23.78 14.90
N ASP A 136 4.90 23.84 14.88
CA ASP A 136 4.17 24.99 15.43
C ASP A 136 4.12 24.90 16.97
N GLN A 137 5.14 25.47 17.62
CA GLN A 137 5.24 25.54 19.08
C GLN A 137 4.16 26.40 19.74
N ARG A 138 3.32 27.13 18.99
CA ARG A 138 2.23 27.95 19.54
C ARG A 138 1.13 27.10 20.19
N PHE A 139 1.04 25.82 19.84
CA PHE A 139 0.11 24.84 20.43
C PHE A 139 0.82 23.82 21.32
N ALA A 140 2.01 24.14 21.84
CA ALA A 140 2.61 23.38 22.94
C ALA A 140 1.72 23.56 24.19
N TRP A 141 0.83 22.61 24.44
CA TRP A 141 0.12 22.51 25.71
C TRP A 141 1.18 22.47 26.82
N PRO A 142 1.17 23.39 27.80
CA PRO A 142 2.18 23.35 28.85
C PRO A 142 2.08 22.02 29.59
N PRO A 143 3.21 21.36 29.92
CA PRO A 143 3.15 20.15 30.72
C PRO A 143 2.40 20.48 32.01
N ARG A 144 1.32 19.74 32.31
CA ARG A 144 0.58 19.90 33.55
C ARG A 144 1.58 19.76 34.69
N ARG A 145 1.96 20.87 35.33
CA ARG A 145 2.75 20.86 36.56
C ARG A 145 1.86 20.31 37.67
N THR A 146 1.80 18.99 37.81
CA THR A 146 1.48 18.40 39.10
C THR A 146 2.75 18.35 39.92
N ARG A 147 3.07 19.48 40.58
CA ARG A 147 4.01 19.52 41.69
C ARG A 147 3.29 18.94 42.89
N ILE A 148 3.56 17.67 43.22
CA ILE A 148 3.26 17.14 44.55
C ILE A 148 4.61 16.91 45.20
N ASP A 149 5.02 17.90 46.00
CA ASP A 149 6.04 17.74 47.02
C ASP A 149 5.54 16.67 48.01
N ARG A 150 6.25 15.53 48.07
CA ARG A 150 6.22 14.62 49.22
C ARG A 150 7.66 14.24 49.57
N ARG A 151 8.28 15.04 50.45
CA ARG A 151 9.12 14.49 51.51
C ARG A 151 8.18 14.17 52.69
N PRO A 152 8.35 13.04 53.38
CA PRO A 152 9.18 13.08 54.59
C PRO A 152 9.95 11.79 54.89
N GLY A 153 10.92 11.90 55.81
CA GLY A 153 11.26 10.80 56.73
C GLY A 153 12.64 10.18 56.52
N ALA A 154 13.65 10.73 57.20
CA ALA A 154 14.81 9.97 57.60
C ALA A 154 14.39 8.94 58.67
N CYS A 155 14.79 7.68 58.54
CA CYS A 155 14.96 6.77 59.67
C CYS A 155 16.04 5.73 59.32
N SER A 156 16.84 5.43 60.32
CA SER A 156 18.17 4.86 60.29
C SER A 156 18.22 3.32 60.28
N SER A 157 19.42 2.82 59.93
CA SER A 157 20.14 1.69 60.53
C SER A 157 20.08 0.28 59.90
N GLN A 158 21.30 -0.28 59.78
CA GLN A 158 21.75 -1.70 59.69
C GLN A 158 21.57 -2.40 58.33
N ASP A 159 22.63 -2.70 57.56
CA ASP A 159 23.78 -3.60 57.81
C ASP A 159 23.35 -5.05 58.13
N ASN A 160 23.34 -5.92 57.12
CA ASN A 160 24.05 -7.20 57.22
C ASN A 160 24.25 -7.87 55.85
N ARG A 161 25.48 -8.37 55.67
CA ARG A 161 25.92 -9.24 54.59
C ARG A 161 25.27 -10.61 54.68
N ARG A 162 24.94 -11.21 53.53
CA ARG A 162 25.18 -12.62 53.21
C ARG A 162 25.47 -12.75 51.72
#